data_AF-A0A942AEM6-F1
#
_entry.id   AF-A0A942AEM6-F1
#
_cell.length_a   1.000
_cell.length_b   1.000
_cell.length_c   1.000
_cell.angle_alpha   90.00
_cell.angle_beta   90.00
_cell.angle_gamma   90.00
#
_symmetry.space_group_name_H-M   'P 1'
#
loop_
_entity.id
_entity.type
_entity.pdbx_description
1 polymer ?
#
loop_
_entity_poly.entity_id
_entity_poly.type
_entity_poly.pdbx_seq_one_letter_code
_entity_poly.pdbx_strand_id
1 'polypeptide(L)'
;KLDVRLHTYVMDWPTMKELQRAYLLSGVANLDVPQDHLFCAAIYQMARKYRVKYILNGSNIATEGADAPFSLQHTYRDAWHLKSIYRKHGRGKSLKKYPALSLWEAWMGLPGVTKINLLNYVPYSKKEAIETLSREFDWEYYGGKHFESRFTKYFQSVYLPRKFGYDKRRAHLSCLILNGEMTREEALAELARPPYPLEQQKEDESYILKKLDIDPATWQRILEAPPTPDDAYFSQQKLFNAARRLLGQKGLDRIKQRRYTARG
;
A
#
# COMPACT_ATOMS: atom_id res chain seq x y z
N LYS A 1 -6.90 -7.19 -26.34
CA LYS A 1 -7.01 -8.63 -25.98
C LYS A 1 -8.17 -8.95 -25.02
N LEU A 2 -8.54 -8.09 -24.06
CA LEU A 2 -9.66 -8.35 -23.13
C LEU A 2 -10.98 -7.62 -23.43
N ASP A 3 -11.03 -6.80 -24.49
CA ASP A 3 -12.18 -5.94 -24.82
C ASP A 3 -12.77 -5.16 -23.62
N VAL A 4 -11.89 -4.68 -22.73
CA VAL A 4 -12.26 -3.85 -21.58
C VAL A 4 -11.89 -2.39 -21.82
N ARG A 5 -12.81 -1.48 -21.49
CA ARG A 5 -12.56 -0.05 -21.57
C ARG A 5 -11.65 0.39 -20.41
N LEU A 6 -10.48 0.95 -20.73
CA LEU A 6 -9.59 1.56 -19.75
C LEU A 6 -10.13 2.91 -19.26
N HIS A 7 -10.18 3.10 -17.94
CA HIS A 7 -10.45 4.39 -17.33
C HIS A 7 -9.26 4.83 -16.48
N THR A 8 -8.64 5.95 -16.84
CA THR A 8 -7.46 6.47 -16.16
C THR A 8 -7.85 7.61 -15.22
N TYR A 9 -7.58 7.44 -13.92
CA TYR A 9 -7.65 8.52 -12.95
C TYR A 9 -6.27 9.18 -12.83
N VAL A 10 -6.16 10.45 -13.23
CA VAL A 10 -4.90 11.20 -13.13
C VAL A 10 -4.95 12.11 -11.91
N MET A 11 -4.14 11.81 -10.91
CA MET A 11 -4.01 12.63 -9.70
C MET A 11 -3.18 13.88 -9.98
N ASP A 12 -3.59 15.02 -9.40
CA ASP A 12 -2.82 16.27 -9.44
C ASP A 12 -1.43 16.05 -8.82
N TRP A 13 -0.40 16.07 -9.68
CA TRP A 13 0.97 15.79 -9.28
C TRP A 13 1.49 16.75 -8.19
N PRO A 14 1.28 18.08 -8.27
CA PRO A 14 1.69 18.98 -7.20
C PRO A 14 1.14 18.57 -5.83
N THR A 15 -0.14 18.20 -5.75
CA THR A 15 -0.76 17.75 -4.50
C THR A 15 -0.19 16.41 -4.02
N MET A 16 -0.01 15.44 -4.92
CA MET A 16 0.59 14.15 -4.57
C MET A 16 2.03 14.30 -4.08
N LYS A 17 2.82 15.15 -4.74
CA LYS A 17 4.20 15.48 -4.37
C LYS A 17 4.31 16.00 -2.94
N GLU A 18 3.39 16.88 -2.53
CA GLU A 18 3.35 17.45 -1.19
C GLU A 18 3.13 16.38 -0.11
N LEU A 19 2.20 15.45 -0.36
CA LEU A 19 1.94 14.33 0.56
C LEU A 19 3.11 13.34 0.59
N GLN A 20 3.60 12.93 -0.57
CA GLN A 20 4.69 11.97 -0.66
C GLN A 20 5.98 12.50 -0.02
N ARG A 21 6.26 13.79 -0.23
CA ARG A 21 7.36 14.49 0.46
C ARG A 21 7.16 14.47 1.97
N ALA A 22 5.98 14.85 2.46
CA ALA A 22 5.71 14.89 3.90
C ALA A 22 5.88 13.52 4.56
N TYR A 23 5.52 12.44 3.86
CA TYR A 23 5.72 11.06 4.32
C TYR A 23 7.19 10.66 4.35
N LEU A 24 8.00 11.03 3.36
CA LEU A 24 9.45 10.78 3.45
C LEU A 24 10.05 11.48 4.66
N LEU A 25 9.68 12.75 4.88
CA LEU A 25 10.17 13.53 6.01
C LEU A 25 9.64 13.04 7.37
N SER A 26 8.56 12.27 7.40
CA SER A 26 7.92 11.83 8.65
C SER A 26 8.62 10.68 9.33
N GLY A 27 9.48 9.94 8.63
CA GLY A 27 10.28 8.84 9.19
C GLY A 27 9.47 7.61 9.60
N VAL A 28 8.20 7.51 9.19
CA VAL A 28 7.29 6.38 9.47
C VAL A 28 7.57 5.21 8.54
N ALA A 29 7.26 3.98 8.94
CA ALA A 29 7.62 2.84 8.11
C ALA A 29 6.84 2.80 6.81
N ASN A 30 5.52 3.02 6.79
CA ASN A 30 4.74 2.93 5.56
C ASN A 30 4.73 4.24 4.76
N LEU A 31 5.65 4.34 3.78
CA LEU A 31 5.76 5.51 2.90
C LEU A 31 4.79 5.50 1.70
N ASP A 32 4.20 4.35 1.36
CA ASP A 32 3.27 4.23 0.21
C ASP A 32 1.85 4.73 0.53
N VAL A 33 1.55 5.09 1.78
CA VAL A 33 0.21 5.50 2.21
C VAL A 33 -0.42 6.58 1.31
N PRO A 34 0.28 7.65 0.87
CA PRO A 34 -0.32 8.62 -0.05
C PRO A 34 -0.82 8.00 -1.36
N GLN A 35 -0.16 6.95 -1.85
CA GLN A 35 -0.55 6.27 -3.09
C GLN A 35 -1.67 5.25 -2.83
N ASP A 36 -1.54 4.42 -1.79
CA ASP A 36 -2.54 3.40 -1.44
C ASP A 36 -3.88 4.02 -1.03
N HIS A 37 -3.83 5.11 -0.26
CA HIS A 37 -5.03 5.85 0.13
C HIS A 37 -5.73 6.45 -1.10
N LEU A 38 -4.95 7.01 -2.03
CA LEU A 38 -5.44 7.54 -3.30
C LEU A 38 -6.11 6.44 -4.13
N PHE A 39 -5.49 5.27 -4.29
CA PHE A 39 -6.08 4.15 -5.03
C PHE A 39 -7.42 3.74 -4.43
N CYS A 40 -7.49 3.56 -3.11
CA CYS A 40 -8.73 3.20 -2.43
C CYS A 40 -9.82 4.26 -2.61
N ALA A 41 -9.48 5.54 -2.42
CA ALA A 41 -10.42 6.65 -2.56
C ALA A 41 -10.91 6.82 -4.00
N ALA A 42 -10.02 6.74 -4.99
CA ALA A 42 -10.37 6.83 -6.40
C ALA A 42 -11.27 5.68 -6.85
N ILE A 43 -10.97 4.44 -6.44
CA ILE A 43 -11.82 3.27 -6.72
C ILE A 43 -13.22 3.48 -6.12
N TYR A 44 -13.33 3.98 -4.89
CA TYR A 44 -14.64 4.25 -4.27
C TYR A 44 -15.42 5.35 -4.99
N GLN A 45 -14.74 6.41 -5.44
CA GLN A 45 -15.37 7.45 -6.24
C GLN A 45 -15.88 6.90 -7.58
N MET A 46 -15.08 6.09 -8.28
CA MET A 46 -15.48 5.48 -9.54
C MET A 46 -16.62 4.47 -9.35
N ALA A 47 -16.57 3.66 -8.30
CA ALA A 47 -17.64 2.71 -7.99
C ALA A 47 -18.98 3.42 -7.76
N ARG A 48 -18.98 4.58 -7.07
CA ARG A 48 -20.19 5.41 -6.94
C ARG A 48 -20.64 5.99 -8.28
N LYS A 49 -19.70 6.59 -9.02
CA LYS A 49 -19.99 7.28 -10.29
C LYS A 49 -20.67 6.34 -11.30
N TYR A 50 -20.17 5.12 -11.42
CA TYR A 50 -20.66 4.12 -12.36
C TYR A 50 -21.61 3.09 -11.72
N ARG A 51 -22.03 3.31 -10.45
CA ARG A 51 -22.94 2.43 -9.70
C ARG A 51 -22.51 0.96 -9.70
N VAL A 52 -21.20 0.74 -9.57
CA VAL A 52 -20.57 -0.59 -9.56
C VAL A 52 -20.85 -1.26 -8.22
N LYS A 53 -21.37 -2.50 -8.27
CA LYS A 53 -21.66 -3.31 -7.09
C LYS A 53 -20.51 -4.23 -6.68
N TYR A 54 -19.54 -4.47 -7.57
CA TYR A 54 -18.45 -5.41 -7.35
C TYR A 54 -17.10 -4.80 -7.71
N ILE A 55 -16.13 -4.88 -6.81
CA ILE A 55 -14.73 -4.53 -7.07
C ILE A 55 -13.92 -5.82 -7.09
N LEU A 56 -13.35 -6.15 -8.24
CA LEU A 56 -12.39 -7.25 -8.36
C LEU A 56 -11.03 -6.78 -7.85
N ASN A 57 -10.42 -7.56 -6.97
CA ASN A 57 -9.13 -7.27 -6.36
C ASN A 57 -8.15 -8.41 -6.65
N GLY A 58 -6.90 -8.04 -6.95
CA GLY A 58 -5.80 -8.97 -7.24
C GLY A 58 -5.08 -9.51 -6.00
N SER A 59 -5.43 -9.07 -4.79
CA SER A 59 -4.86 -9.65 -3.56
C SER A 59 -5.24 -11.13 -3.42
N ASN A 60 -4.31 -11.95 -2.93
CA ASN A 60 -4.52 -13.38 -2.74
C ASN A 60 -3.73 -13.95 -1.54
N ILE A 61 -4.22 -15.06 -0.98
CA ILE A 61 -3.58 -15.71 0.17
C ILE A 61 -2.30 -16.45 -0.26
N ALA A 62 -2.27 -17.00 -1.48
CA ALA A 62 -1.17 -17.81 -1.99
C ALA A 62 0.18 -17.07 -2.03
N THR A 63 0.18 -15.75 -2.24
CA THR A 63 1.41 -14.92 -2.35
C THR A 63 1.47 -13.77 -1.35
N GLU A 64 0.41 -13.56 -0.57
CA GLU A 64 0.30 -12.44 0.39
C GLU A 64 -0.23 -12.87 1.77
N GLY A 65 -0.39 -14.18 2.02
CA GLY A 65 -0.98 -14.70 3.25
C GLY A 65 -0.04 -14.73 4.47
N ALA A 66 1.28 -14.59 4.26
CA ALA A 66 2.22 -14.53 5.37
C ALA A 66 2.33 -13.11 5.93
N ASP A 67 2.16 -12.99 7.25
CA ASP A 67 2.36 -11.72 7.95
C ASP A 67 3.85 -11.41 8.16
N ALA A 68 4.22 -10.14 7.98
CA ALA A 68 5.49 -9.57 8.41
C ALA A 68 5.29 -8.57 9.56
N PRO A 69 6.33 -8.23 10.35
CA PRO A 69 6.29 -7.12 11.32
C PRO A 69 5.79 -5.80 10.71
N PHE A 70 6.15 -5.52 9.45
CA PHE A 70 5.64 -4.37 8.69
C PHE A 70 4.10 -4.37 8.55
N SER A 71 3.42 -5.51 8.61
CA SER A 71 1.96 -5.59 8.45
C SER A 71 1.20 -4.98 9.63
N LEU A 72 1.89 -4.75 10.76
CA LEU A 72 1.33 -4.08 11.94
C LEU A 72 1.28 -2.56 11.81
N GLN A 73 1.82 -2.03 10.71
CA GLN A 73 1.91 -0.60 10.44
C GLN A 73 0.55 0.09 10.30
N HIS A 74 0.54 1.40 10.49
CA HIS A 74 -0.69 2.18 10.31
C HIS A 74 -1.32 1.98 8.94
N THR A 75 -2.63 1.72 8.97
CA THR A 75 -3.40 1.49 7.75
C THR A 75 -3.39 2.70 6.84
N TYR A 76 -3.22 2.45 5.53
CA TYR A 76 -3.34 3.50 4.54
C TYR A 76 -4.73 4.14 4.52
N ARG A 77 -5.77 3.50 5.07
CA ARG A 77 -7.16 4.02 5.04
C ARG A 77 -7.39 5.21 5.99
N ASP A 78 -6.44 5.52 6.86
CA ASP A 78 -6.56 6.59 7.85
C ASP A 78 -6.23 7.97 7.27
N ALA A 79 -7.28 8.70 6.87
CA ALA A 79 -7.13 10.08 6.40
C ALA A 79 -6.71 11.07 7.49
N TRP A 80 -6.94 10.76 8.78
CA TRP A 80 -6.54 11.64 9.88
C TRP A 80 -5.03 11.55 10.11
N HIS A 81 -4.49 10.33 10.09
CA HIS A 81 -3.05 10.09 10.13
C HIS A 81 -2.32 10.77 8.98
N LEU A 82 -2.82 10.61 7.75
CA LEU A 82 -2.29 11.28 6.56
C LEU A 82 -2.28 12.81 6.72
N LYS A 83 -3.38 13.40 7.20
CA LYS A 83 -3.46 14.84 7.45
C LYS A 83 -2.57 15.29 8.61
N SER A 84 -2.37 14.44 9.62
CA SER A 84 -1.50 14.75 10.77
C SER A 84 -0.03 14.80 10.35
N ILE A 85 0.44 13.84 9.54
CA ILE A 85 1.77 13.85 8.94
C ILE A 85 1.94 15.11 8.08
N TYR A 86 0.96 15.37 7.19
CA TYR A 86 1.03 16.54 6.32
C TYR A 86 1.09 17.86 7.07
N ARG A 87 0.36 17.99 8.19
CA ARG A 87 0.40 19.20 9.02
C ARG A 87 1.78 19.47 9.61
N LYS A 88 2.52 18.42 9.96
CA LYS A 88 3.85 18.53 10.57
C LYS A 88 4.97 18.74 9.54
N HIS A 89 4.88 18.07 8.39
CA HIS A 89 5.98 17.99 7.42
C HIS A 89 5.68 18.59 6.04
N GLY A 90 4.43 18.97 5.79
CA GLY A 90 3.99 19.56 4.53
C GLY A 90 4.34 21.05 4.42
N ARG A 91 4.37 21.56 3.19
CA ARG A 91 4.69 22.98 2.92
C ARG A 91 3.46 23.91 2.96
N GLY A 92 2.37 23.48 3.59
CA GLY A 92 1.13 24.27 3.72
C GLY A 92 0.33 24.46 2.42
N LYS A 93 0.62 23.70 1.36
CA LYS A 93 -0.18 23.75 0.12
C LYS A 93 -1.54 23.08 0.32
N SER A 94 -2.49 23.50 -0.52
CA SER A 94 -3.85 22.95 -0.47
C SER A 94 -3.89 21.48 -0.90
N LEU A 95 -4.52 20.65 -0.06
CA LEU A 95 -4.82 19.25 -0.38
C LEU A 95 -6.22 19.04 -0.97
N LYS A 96 -6.93 20.11 -1.37
CA LYS A 96 -8.33 20.02 -1.85
C LYS A 96 -8.52 19.05 -3.03
N LYS A 97 -7.50 18.90 -3.87
CA LYS A 97 -7.53 17.99 -5.03
C LYS A 97 -7.28 16.52 -4.67
N TYR A 98 -6.79 16.24 -3.47
CA TYR A 98 -6.48 14.88 -3.04
C TYR A 98 -7.75 14.18 -2.54
N PRO A 99 -8.17 13.06 -3.16
CA PRO A 99 -9.32 12.31 -2.69
C PRO A 99 -8.97 11.62 -1.37
N ALA A 100 -9.77 11.86 -0.34
CA ALA A 100 -9.58 11.26 0.98
C ALA A 100 -10.82 10.47 1.39
N LEU A 101 -10.60 9.32 2.00
CA LEU A 101 -11.65 8.53 2.63
C LEU A 101 -12.20 9.28 3.85
N SER A 102 -13.52 9.27 4.00
CA SER A 102 -14.17 9.60 5.27
C SER A 102 -13.87 8.54 6.33
N LEU A 103 -14.05 8.90 7.60
CA LEU A 103 -13.95 7.97 8.73
C LEU A 103 -14.81 6.71 8.53
N TRP A 104 -16.01 6.90 7.99
CA TRP A 104 -16.93 5.80 7.72
C TRP A 104 -16.45 4.88 6.60
N GLU A 105 -15.96 5.45 5.49
CA GLU A 105 -15.37 4.65 4.40
C GLU A 105 -14.13 3.91 4.84
N ALA A 106 -13.30 4.53 5.68
CA ALA A 106 -12.12 3.88 6.26
C ALA A 106 -12.51 2.70 7.17
N TRP A 107 -13.61 2.83 7.92
CA TRP A 107 -14.06 1.80 8.84
C TRP A 107 -14.83 0.66 8.17
N MET A 108 -15.77 1.00 7.29
CA MET A 108 -16.83 0.10 6.82
C MET A 108 -16.66 -0.31 5.36
N GLY A 109 -15.75 0.36 4.65
CA GLY A 109 -15.69 0.27 3.20
C GLY A 109 -16.77 1.09 2.53
N LEU A 110 -17.04 0.79 1.27
CA LEU A 110 -18.08 1.45 0.49
C LEU A 110 -19.40 0.67 0.63
N PRO A 111 -20.45 1.23 1.26
CA PRO A 111 -21.71 0.52 1.43
C PRO A 111 -22.33 0.12 0.09
N GLY A 112 -22.88 -1.10 0.02
CA GLY A 112 -23.49 -1.65 -1.19
C GLY A 112 -22.50 -2.14 -2.26
N VAL A 113 -21.20 -2.14 -1.97
CA VAL A 113 -20.16 -2.63 -2.88
C VAL A 113 -19.38 -3.77 -2.26
N THR A 114 -19.34 -4.89 -2.94
CA THR A 114 -18.62 -6.10 -2.50
C THR A 114 -17.25 -6.17 -3.16
N LYS A 115 -16.19 -6.34 -2.35
CA LYS A 115 -14.85 -6.63 -2.86
C LYS A 115 -14.66 -8.12 -2.99
N ILE A 116 -14.19 -8.58 -4.16
CA ILE A 116 -13.95 -9.99 -4.46
C ILE A 116 -12.46 -10.16 -4.77
N ASN A 117 -11.76 -10.94 -3.94
CA ASN A 117 -10.37 -11.32 -4.19
C ASN A 117 -10.39 -12.53 -5.15
N LEU A 118 -10.48 -12.26 -6.45
CA LEU A 118 -10.77 -13.27 -7.46
C LEU A 118 -9.75 -14.42 -7.48
N LEU A 119 -8.48 -14.08 -7.24
CA LEU A 119 -7.38 -15.03 -7.26
C LEU A 119 -7.42 -16.06 -6.11
N ASN A 120 -8.25 -15.87 -5.09
CA ASN A 120 -8.47 -16.88 -4.04
C ASN A 120 -9.42 -18.00 -4.47
N TYR A 121 -10.09 -17.86 -5.62
CA TYR A 121 -11.04 -18.86 -6.14
C TYR A 121 -10.40 -19.81 -7.16
N VAL A 122 -9.10 -19.69 -7.37
CA VAL A 122 -8.31 -20.53 -8.28
C VAL A 122 -7.04 -21.01 -7.56
N PRO A 123 -6.44 -22.14 -7.97
CA PRO A 123 -5.12 -22.55 -7.47
C PRO A 123 -4.04 -21.61 -8.02
N TYR A 124 -3.94 -20.41 -7.46
CA TYR A 124 -3.07 -19.36 -7.98
C TYR A 124 -1.60 -19.73 -7.81
N SER A 125 -0.87 -19.76 -8.93
CA SER A 125 0.59 -19.89 -8.99
C SER A 125 1.19 -18.62 -9.57
N LYS A 126 2.16 -18.02 -8.87
CA LYS A 126 2.84 -16.80 -9.35
C LYS A 126 3.61 -17.10 -10.65
N LYS A 127 4.27 -18.27 -10.71
CA LYS A 127 5.01 -18.70 -11.90
C LYS A 127 4.10 -18.82 -13.13
N GLU A 128 2.96 -19.50 -12.99
CA GLU A 128 2.00 -19.67 -14.08
C GLU A 128 1.35 -18.35 -14.49
N ALA A 129 1.06 -17.47 -13.52
CA ALA A 129 0.52 -16.14 -13.79
C ALA A 129 1.48 -15.30 -14.63
N ILE A 130 2.78 -15.29 -14.28
CA ILE A 130 3.82 -14.59 -15.04
C ILE A 130 3.91 -15.14 -16.47
N GLU A 131 3.98 -16.46 -16.64
CA GLU A 131 4.07 -17.09 -17.96
C GLU A 131 2.85 -16.77 -18.83
N THR A 132 1.65 -16.87 -18.26
CA THR A 132 0.40 -16.56 -18.94
C THR A 132 0.35 -15.10 -19.35
N LEU A 133 0.72 -14.17 -18.46
CA LEU A 133 0.74 -12.74 -18.75
C LEU A 133 1.74 -12.38 -19.86
N SER A 134 2.94 -12.96 -19.83
CA SER A 134 3.94 -12.73 -20.88
C SER A 134 3.51 -13.30 -22.22
N ARG A 135 2.98 -14.51 -22.27
CA ARG A 135 2.54 -15.17 -23.51
C ARG A 135 1.30 -14.52 -24.12
N GLU A 136 0.33 -14.16 -23.29
CA GLU A 136 -1.00 -13.76 -23.77
C GLU A 136 -1.17 -12.25 -23.81
N PHE A 137 -0.45 -11.48 -22.99
CA PHE A 137 -0.66 -10.04 -22.84
C PHE A 137 0.59 -9.18 -23.07
N ASP A 138 1.67 -9.77 -23.58
CA ASP A 138 2.94 -9.09 -23.86
C ASP A 138 3.49 -8.39 -22.61
N TRP A 139 3.21 -8.96 -21.44
CA TRP A 139 3.62 -8.40 -20.16
C TRP A 139 5.09 -8.71 -19.87
N GLU A 140 5.83 -7.67 -19.50
CA GLU A 140 7.24 -7.77 -19.14
C GLU A 140 7.43 -7.84 -17.62
N TYR A 141 8.21 -8.83 -17.17
CA TYR A 141 8.54 -8.96 -15.77
C TYR A 141 9.52 -7.87 -15.33
N TYR A 142 9.10 -7.05 -14.36
CA TYR A 142 9.89 -5.94 -13.81
C TYR A 142 10.95 -6.36 -12.76
N GLY A 143 11.19 -7.65 -12.57
CA GLY A 143 12.30 -8.17 -11.76
C GLY A 143 12.03 -8.41 -10.27
N GLY A 144 10.90 -7.94 -9.72
CA GLY A 144 10.56 -8.15 -8.31
C GLY A 144 9.18 -7.61 -7.94
N LYS A 145 8.56 -8.05 -6.83
CA LYS A 145 7.20 -7.63 -6.48
C LYS A 145 7.13 -6.10 -6.25
N HIS A 146 6.19 -5.43 -6.92
CA HIS A 146 5.98 -3.97 -6.92
C HIS A 146 7.06 -3.13 -7.63
N PHE A 147 7.87 -3.74 -8.51
CA PHE A 147 8.96 -3.02 -9.19
C PHE A 147 8.51 -2.20 -10.40
N GLU A 148 7.22 -2.22 -10.75
CA GLU A 148 6.60 -1.31 -11.71
C GLU A 148 6.67 0.16 -11.25
N SER A 149 6.76 0.40 -9.94
CA SER A 149 6.90 1.72 -9.34
C SER A 149 8.31 1.88 -8.77
N ARG A 150 9.11 2.81 -9.35
CA ARG A 150 10.44 3.15 -8.80
C ARG A 150 10.37 3.54 -7.33
N PHE A 151 9.32 4.27 -6.95
CA PHE A 151 9.12 4.71 -5.57
C PHE A 151 8.90 3.52 -4.63
N THR A 152 7.93 2.66 -4.96
CA THR A 152 7.58 1.50 -4.12
C THR A 152 8.72 0.49 -4.07
N LYS A 153 9.41 0.26 -5.18
CA LYS A 153 10.64 -0.54 -5.25
C LYS A 153 11.68 -0.04 -4.25
N TYR A 154 12.06 1.24 -4.33
CA TYR A 154 13.05 1.82 -3.41
C TYR A 154 12.57 1.76 -1.94
N PHE A 155 11.33 2.14 -1.69
CA PHE A 155 10.74 2.11 -0.36
C PHE A 155 10.81 0.70 0.27
N GLN A 156 10.30 -0.32 -0.42
CA GLN A 156 10.20 -1.66 0.14
C GLN A 156 11.55 -2.37 0.25
N SER A 157 12.46 -2.09 -0.68
CA SER A 157 13.72 -2.82 -0.80
C SER A 157 14.93 -2.10 -0.21
N VAL A 158 14.87 -0.78 0.03
CA VAL A 158 15.99 0.00 0.58
C VAL A 158 15.62 0.67 1.89
N TYR A 159 14.56 1.49 1.89
CA TYR A 159 14.17 2.26 3.07
C TYR A 159 13.79 1.36 4.25
N LEU A 160 12.90 0.38 4.02
CA LEU A 160 12.43 -0.52 5.07
C LEU A 160 13.55 -1.38 5.67
N PRO A 161 14.40 -2.08 4.89
CA PRO A 161 15.51 -2.83 5.45
C PRO A 161 16.52 -1.94 6.18
N ARG A 162 16.88 -0.77 5.63
CA ARG A 162 17.92 0.10 6.19
C ARG A 162 17.48 0.78 7.50
N LYS A 163 16.25 1.28 7.56
CA LYS A 163 15.78 2.06 8.74
C LYS A 163 15.08 1.21 9.78
N PHE A 164 14.31 0.21 9.36
CA PHE A 164 13.46 -0.60 10.27
C PHE A 164 13.92 -2.06 10.39
N GLY A 165 14.87 -2.51 9.57
CA GLY A 165 15.23 -3.94 9.48
C GLY A 165 14.14 -4.80 8.86
N TYR A 166 13.12 -4.20 8.23
CA TYR A 166 12.01 -4.92 7.63
C TYR A 166 12.33 -5.32 6.19
N ASP A 167 12.61 -6.60 5.96
CA ASP A 167 12.72 -7.16 4.62
C ASP A 167 11.42 -7.85 4.20
N LYS A 168 10.62 -7.17 3.37
CA LYS A 168 9.34 -7.68 2.85
C LYS A 168 9.50 -8.96 2.02
N ARG A 169 10.69 -9.22 1.44
CA ARG A 169 10.94 -10.46 0.68
C ARG A 169 10.74 -11.69 1.57
N ARG A 170 11.02 -11.61 2.87
CA ARG A 170 10.84 -12.73 3.80
C ARG A 170 9.42 -13.27 3.80
N ALA A 171 8.42 -12.39 3.89
CA ALA A 171 7.01 -12.78 3.85
C ALA A 171 6.61 -13.31 2.46
N HIS A 172 7.02 -12.63 1.39
CA HIS A 172 6.72 -13.07 0.02
C HIS A 172 7.32 -14.46 -0.29
N LEU A 173 8.59 -14.69 0.04
CA LEU A 173 9.27 -15.96 -0.18
C LEU A 173 8.70 -17.06 0.72
N SER A 174 8.28 -16.72 1.93
CA SER A 174 7.58 -17.65 2.81
C SER A 174 6.26 -18.12 2.21
N CYS A 175 5.50 -17.22 1.55
CA CYS A 175 4.30 -17.61 0.81
C CYS A 175 4.64 -18.57 -0.35
N LEU A 176 5.71 -18.31 -1.11
CA LEU A 176 6.12 -19.20 -2.21
C LEU A 176 6.54 -20.59 -1.72
N ILE A 177 7.20 -20.68 -0.57
CA ILE A 177 7.52 -21.97 0.08
C ILE A 177 6.22 -22.71 0.46
N LEU A 178 5.29 -22.00 1.10
CA LEU A 178 3.99 -22.58 1.49
C LEU A 178 3.14 -23.01 0.29
N ASN A 179 3.31 -22.35 -0.86
CA ASN A 179 2.64 -22.72 -2.11
C ASN A 179 3.37 -23.79 -2.93
N GLY A 180 4.52 -24.29 -2.45
CA GLY A 180 5.34 -25.27 -3.16
C GLY A 180 6.02 -24.74 -4.44
N GLU A 181 6.09 -23.41 -4.62
CA GLU A 181 6.73 -22.78 -5.79
C GLU A 181 8.24 -22.57 -5.63
N MET A 182 8.76 -22.72 -4.41
CA MET A 182 10.16 -22.50 -4.09
C MET A 182 10.57 -23.30 -2.85
N THR A 183 11.82 -23.75 -2.78
CA THR A 183 12.41 -24.37 -1.60
C THR A 183 12.90 -23.33 -0.59
N ARG A 184 13.13 -23.76 0.66
CA ARG A 184 13.69 -22.88 1.69
C ARG A 184 15.11 -22.45 1.32
N GLU A 185 15.88 -23.34 0.73
CA GLU A 185 17.27 -23.14 0.32
C GLU A 185 17.36 -22.06 -0.76
N GLU A 186 16.49 -22.12 -1.77
CA GLU A 186 16.37 -21.09 -2.81
C GLU A 186 15.98 -19.74 -2.21
N ALA A 187 15.00 -19.71 -1.30
CA ALA A 187 14.57 -18.48 -0.65
C ALA A 187 15.72 -17.84 0.17
N LEU A 188 16.50 -18.63 0.89
CA LEU A 188 17.67 -18.14 1.64
C LEU A 188 18.76 -17.62 0.69
N ALA A 189 19.00 -18.30 -0.43
CA ALA A 189 19.94 -17.86 -1.44
C ALA A 189 19.51 -16.53 -2.10
N GLU A 190 18.20 -16.33 -2.32
CA GLU A 190 17.65 -15.06 -2.80
C GLU A 190 17.81 -13.93 -1.77
N LEU A 191 17.52 -14.21 -0.49
CA LEU A 191 17.66 -13.23 0.59
C LEU A 191 19.10 -12.79 0.83
N ALA A 192 20.07 -13.68 0.58
CA ALA A 192 21.50 -13.38 0.69
C ALA A 192 21.98 -12.34 -0.34
N ARG A 193 21.23 -12.15 -1.43
CA ARG A 193 21.53 -11.14 -2.46
C ARG A 193 20.84 -9.82 -2.13
N PRO A 194 21.39 -8.67 -2.58
CA PRO A 194 20.67 -7.41 -2.52
C PRO A 194 19.36 -7.54 -3.33
N PRO A 195 18.29 -6.83 -2.92
CA PRO A 195 16.97 -6.97 -3.55
C PRO A 195 16.95 -6.53 -5.02
N TYR A 196 17.84 -5.62 -5.41
CA TYR A 196 18.14 -5.24 -6.79
C TYR A 196 19.52 -4.55 -6.83
N PRO A 197 20.15 -4.33 -8.01
CA PRO A 197 21.52 -3.82 -8.12
C PRO A 197 21.76 -2.52 -7.34
N LEU A 198 22.89 -2.42 -6.62
CA LEU A 198 23.19 -1.28 -5.73
C LEU A 198 23.27 0.07 -6.46
N GLU A 199 23.80 0.08 -7.70
CA GLU A 199 23.84 1.31 -8.50
C GLU A 199 22.42 1.80 -8.84
N GLN A 200 21.52 0.88 -9.18
CA GLN A 200 20.12 1.21 -9.41
C GLN A 200 19.43 1.71 -8.13
N GLN A 201 19.80 1.21 -6.95
CA GLN A 201 19.30 1.72 -5.67
C GLN A 201 19.66 3.20 -5.46
N LYS A 202 20.91 3.58 -5.77
CA LYS A 202 21.39 4.97 -5.68
C LYS A 202 20.72 5.88 -6.71
N GLU A 203 20.53 5.38 -7.92
CA GLU A 203 19.82 6.08 -8.99
C GLU A 203 18.36 6.34 -8.62
N ASP A 204 17.66 5.33 -8.12
CA ASP A 204 16.26 5.45 -7.69
C ASP A 204 16.14 6.40 -6.49
N GLU A 205 17.04 6.34 -5.51
CA GLU A 205 17.11 7.31 -4.41
C GLU A 205 17.24 8.74 -4.93
N SER A 206 18.27 8.98 -5.75
CA SER A 206 18.57 10.31 -6.31
C SER A 206 17.39 10.85 -7.13
N TYR A 207 16.77 9.99 -7.93
CA TYR A 207 15.58 10.31 -8.71
C TYR A 207 14.42 10.72 -7.81
N ILE A 208 14.10 9.92 -6.79
CA ILE A 208 12.98 10.17 -5.86
C ILE A 208 13.18 11.48 -5.10
N LEU A 209 14.36 11.70 -4.54
CA LEU A 209 14.67 12.91 -3.78
C LEU A 209 14.54 14.16 -4.66
N LYS A 210 15.10 14.13 -5.88
CA LYS A 210 14.94 15.20 -6.87
C LYS A 210 13.47 15.44 -7.21
N LYS A 211 12.70 14.38 -7.47
CA LYS A 211 11.26 14.48 -7.81
C LYS A 211 10.44 15.11 -6.68
N LEU A 212 10.84 14.92 -5.43
CA LEU A 212 10.17 15.39 -4.22
C LEU A 212 10.76 16.69 -3.62
N ASP A 213 11.74 17.30 -4.29
CA ASP A 213 12.52 18.47 -3.83
C ASP A 213 13.22 18.24 -2.46
N ILE A 214 13.60 17.00 -2.13
CA ILE A 214 14.26 16.69 -0.86
C ILE A 214 15.76 16.81 -1.05
N ASP A 215 16.38 17.61 -0.18
CA ASP A 215 17.83 17.71 -0.10
C ASP A 215 18.44 16.37 0.40
N PRO A 216 19.45 15.82 -0.29
CA PRO A 216 20.06 14.55 0.10
C PRO A 216 20.61 14.53 1.54
N ALA A 217 21.20 15.61 2.03
CA ALA A 217 21.72 15.67 3.40
C ALA A 217 20.59 15.63 4.44
N THR A 218 19.43 16.21 4.13
CA THR A 218 18.21 16.08 4.93
C THR A 218 17.70 14.65 4.94
N TRP A 219 17.71 13.98 3.79
CA TRP A 219 17.28 12.58 3.70
C TRP A 219 18.18 11.63 4.49
N GLN A 220 19.51 11.78 4.40
CA GLN A 220 20.44 10.94 5.18
C GLN A 220 20.21 11.11 6.68
N ARG A 221 19.99 12.34 7.17
CA ARG A 221 19.63 12.58 8.58
C ARG A 221 18.36 11.85 8.99
N ILE A 222 17.35 11.77 8.12
CA ILE A 222 16.11 11.03 8.39
C ILE A 222 16.35 9.52 8.42
N LEU A 223 17.19 9.00 7.51
CA LEU A 223 17.54 7.58 7.47
C LEU A 223 18.32 7.14 8.71
N GLU A 224 19.25 7.97 9.19
CA GLU A 224 20.10 7.70 10.35
C GLU A 224 19.39 7.93 11.69
N ALA A 225 18.37 8.80 11.71
CA ALA A 225 17.55 9.00 12.90
C ALA A 225 16.83 7.71 13.30
N PRO A 226 16.46 7.54 14.59
CA PRO A 226 15.64 6.42 15.03
C PRO A 226 14.34 6.28 14.21
N PRO A 227 13.80 5.06 14.05
CA PRO A 227 12.47 4.82 13.52
C PRO A 227 11.42 5.68 14.21
N THR A 228 10.57 6.37 13.43
CA THR A 228 9.45 7.10 14.03
C THR A 228 8.37 6.09 14.42
N PRO A 229 7.93 6.05 15.69
CA PRO A 229 6.87 5.16 16.12
C PRO A 229 5.57 5.41 15.37
N ASP A 230 4.79 4.36 15.17
CA ASP A 230 3.53 4.42 14.46
C ASP A 230 2.57 5.45 15.09
N ASP A 231 2.48 5.50 16.42
CA ASP A 231 1.57 6.39 17.14
C ASP A 231 2.06 7.84 17.30
N ALA A 232 3.18 8.20 16.66
CA ALA A 232 3.74 9.56 16.71
C ALA A 232 2.85 10.64 16.07
N TYR A 233 1.86 10.23 15.27
CA TYR A 233 0.92 11.13 14.60
C TYR A 233 -0.52 10.83 14.99
N PHE A 234 -1.35 11.87 14.99
CA PHE A 234 -2.76 11.73 15.34
C PHE A 234 -3.49 10.84 14.34
N SER A 235 -4.18 9.83 14.83
CA SER A 235 -4.83 8.79 14.03
C SER A 235 -6.24 8.50 14.55
N GLN A 236 -7.13 8.11 13.64
CA GLN A 236 -8.48 7.65 13.99
C GLN A 236 -8.46 6.27 14.69
N GLN A 237 -7.31 5.59 14.75
CA GLN A 237 -7.15 4.27 15.35
C GLN A 237 -7.59 4.24 16.83
N LYS A 238 -7.31 5.30 17.60
CA LYS A 238 -7.73 5.41 19.01
C LYS A 238 -9.26 5.38 19.13
N LEU A 239 -9.96 6.07 18.24
CA LEU A 239 -11.43 6.07 18.18
C LEU A 239 -11.98 4.68 17.83
N PHE A 240 -11.40 4.00 16.84
CA PHE A 240 -11.82 2.64 16.49
C PHE A 240 -11.55 1.62 17.59
N ASN A 241 -10.42 1.74 18.29
CA ASN A 241 -10.10 0.89 19.42
C ASN A 241 -11.07 1.10 20.58
N ALA A 242 -11.43 2.35 20.88
CA ALA A 242 -12.45 2.67 21.87
C ALA A 242 -13.83 2.13 21.48
N ALA A 243 -14.25 2.33 20.23
CA ALA A 243 -15.52 1.80 19.72
C ALA A 243 -15.57 0.26 19.80
N ARG A 244 -14.46 -0.43 19.46
CA ARG A 244 -14.36 -1.89 19.58
C ARG A 244 -14.46 -2.36 21.02
N ARG A 245 -13.82 -1.66 21.97
CA ARG A 245 -13.90 -1.97 23.41
C ARG A 245 -15.32 -1.78 23.95
N LEU A 246 -16.00 -0.70 23.56
CA LEU A 246 -17.33 -0.36 24.06
C LEU A 246 -18.45 -1.23 23.47
N LEU A 247 -18.41 -1.47 22.15
CA LEU A 247 -19.50 -2.14 21.43
C LEU A 247 -19.29 -3.65 21.30
N GLY A 248 -18.07 -4.14 21.49
CA GLY A 248 -17.66 -5.50 21.17
C GLY A 248 -17.77 -5.80 19.66
N GLN A 249 -17.21 -6.92 19.23
CA GLN A 249 -17.20 -7.30 17.81
C GLN A 249 -18.63 -7.46 17.24
N LYS A 250 -19.53 -8.09 18.00
CA LYS A 250 -20.94 -8.28 17.62
C LYS A 250 -21.71 -6.96 17.47
N GLY A 251 -21.43 -5.96 18.31
CA GLY A 251 -22.05 -4.63 18.19
C GLY A 251 -21.58 -3.89 16.95
N LEU A 252 -20.29 -3.98 16.63
CA LEU A 252 -19.73 -3.43 15.40
C LEU A 252 -20.31 -4.09 14.15
N ASP A 253 -20.47 -5.41 14.16
CA ASP A 253 -21.03 -6.16 13.04
C ASP A 253 -22.52 -5.85 12.82
N ARG A 254 -23.29 -5.62 13.90
CA ARG A 254 -24.68 -5.13 13.80
C ARG A 254 -24.76 -3.74 13.16
N ILE A 255 -23.85 -2.83 13.48
CA ILE A 255 -23.77 -1.49 12.86
C ILE A 255 -23.41 -1.61 11.38
N LYS A 256 -22.53 -2.55 11.03
CA LYS A 256 -22.23 -2.90 9.63
C LYS A 256 -23.48 -3.35 8.91
N GLN A 257 -24.14 -4.39 9.40
CA GLN A 257 -25.29 -5.00 8.72
C GLN A 257 -26.47 -4.04 8.57
N ARG A 258 -26.84 -3.26 9.60
CA ARG A 258 -28.01 -2.34 9.55
C ARG A 258 -27.94 -1.29 8.45
N ARG A 259 -26.75 -0.86 8.03
CA ARG A 259 -26.59 0.15 6.96
C ARG A 259 -26.41 -0.44 5.56
N TYR A 260 -25.97 -1.69 5.45
CA TYR A 260 -26.02 -2.41 4.17
C TYR A 260 -27.47 -2.71 3.78
N THR A 261 -28.35 -2.97 4.75
CA THR A 261 -29.77 -3.24 4.49
C THR A 261 -30.62 -1.97 4.35
N ALA A 262 -30.31 -0.88 5.05
CA ALA A 262 -31.10 0.37 5.01
C ALA A 262 -30.93 1.22 3.73
N ARG A 263 -30.22 0.72 2.70
CA ARG A 263 -30.06 1.39 1.38
C ARG A 263 -30.30 0.43 0.20
N GLY A 264 -30.92 -0.73 0.46
CA GLY A 264 -31.43 -1.64 -0.57
C GLY A 264 -32.74 -1.13 -1.12
#